data_AF-A0A947B4F1-F1
#
_entry.id   AF-A0A947B4F1-F1
#
_cell.length_a   1.000
_cell.length_b   1.000
_cell.length_c   1.000
_cell.angle_alpha   90.00
_cell.angle_beta   90.00
_cell.angle_gamma   90.00
#
_symmetry.space_group_name_H-M   'P 1'
#
loop_
_entity.id
_entity.type
_entity.pdbx_description
1 polymer ?
#
loop_
_entity_poly.entity_id
_entity_poly.type
_entity_poly.pdbx_seq_one_letter_code
_entity_poly.pdbx_strand_id
1 'polypeptide(L)'
;MRRGLLISLLLICITLALYGQVLNHQFVYFDDTLYVTENRHIQEGLTLENVIWALTATDISYWQPMTLFSLVLDYEIFGLNPRGFHLTNLLLHTLNALFLFLVLRRMTGSLWQSAFVATLFAIHPLNVESVAWVVERKNVLSTFFWMLTMLSYVYYSERPSLSRYLLTLLLFALGLMAKPMLVTLPFVLLLLDYWPLGRLQLGHLGKNIDPQSHRETQSGSQGSLVFRLVLEKVPFFVFSMGSIYMSLWSVQSPGSVATNTVMMSMSLRFTNALVSYVSYIGKMIWPRNLAVFYPPPEILPWWQAAAAAFFLILVSVLVLRQLRRRPYLLMGWLWYLGTLIPVIGLVQVGLWPALADRFVYVPLVGLFI
;
A
#
# COMPACT_ATOMS: atom_id res chain seq x y z
N MET A 1 26.51 11.27 -1.21
CA MET A 1 26.00 10.84 0.12
C MET A 1 25.41 11.99 0.93
N ARG A 2 26.12 13.12 1.13
CA ARG A 2 25.65 14.26 1.97
C ARG A 2 24.24 14.78 1.65
N ARG A 3 23.91 15.03 0.37
CA ARG A 3 22.56 15.50 -0.04
C ARG A 3 21.44 14.54 0.33
N GLY A 4 21.67 13.23 0.19
CA GLY A 4 20.67 12.21 0.53
C GLY A 4 20.37 12.18 2.02
N LEU A 5 21.41 12.27 2.86
CA LEU A 5 21.25 12.36 4.31
C LEU A 5 20.46 13.61 4.72
N LEU A 6 20.77 14.76 4.12
CA LEU A 6 20.07 16.01 4.39
C LEU A 6 18.59 15.93 4.00
N ILE A 7 18.26 15.33 2.86
CA ILE A 7 16.86 15.09 2.46
C ILE A 7 16.16 14.17 3.47
N SER A 8 16.81 13.09 3.92
CA SER A 8 16.25 12.21 4.94
C SER A 8 16.00 12.93 6.27
N LEU A 9 16.93 13.79 6.72
CA LEU A 9 16.74 14.61 7.92
C LEU A 9 15.58 15.60 7.75
N LEU A 10 15.47 16.26 6.60
CA LEU A 10 14.35 17.15 6.31
C LEU A 10 13.00 16.41 6.29
N LEU A 11 12.95 15.21 5.71
CA LEU A 11 11.76 14.36 5.73
C LEU A 11 11.35 14.01 7.17
N ILE A 12 12.31 13.66 8.03
CA ILE A 12 12.05 13.42 9.45
C ILE A 12 11.50 14.68 10.11
N CYS A 13 12.20 15.81 9.99
CA CYS A 13 11.81 17.06 10.63
C CYS A 13 10.42 17.53 10.20
N ILE A 14 10.10 17.51 8.89
CA ILE A 14 8.80 17.98 8.40
C ILE A 14 7.66 17.04 8.81
N THR A 15 7.90 15.73 8.82
CA THR A 15 6.89 14.75 9.24
C THR A 15 6.58 14.92 10.73
N LEU A 16 7.62 15.03 11.57
CA LEU A 16 7.47 15.27 13.00
C LEU A 16 6.82 16.63 13.31
N ALA A 17 7.13 17.67 12.54
CA ALA A 17 6.53 18.99 12.74
C ALA A 17 5.01 18.99 12.46
N LEU A 18 4.57 18.31 11.40
CA LEU A 18 3.14 18.27 11.02
C LEU A 18 2.32 17.29 11.85
N TYR A 19 2.87 16.10 12.10
CA TYR A 19 2.15 15.03 12.78
C TYR A 19 2.47 14.92 14.26
N GLY A 20 3.47 15.63 14.80
CA GLY A 20 3.84 15.55 16.23
C GLY A 20 2.70 15.87 17.20
N GLN A 21 1.72 16.67 16.76
CA GLN A 21 0.51 16.95 17.54
C GLN A 21 -0.33 15.70 17.88
N VAL A 22 -0.23 14.61 17.11
CA VAL A 22 -0.95 13.35 17.38
C VAL A 22 -0.57 12.74 18.73
N LEU A 23 0.61 13.10 19.27
CA LEU A 23 1.03 12.71 20.61
C LEU A 23 0.21 13.36 21.73
N ASN A 24 -0.70 14.29 21.42
CA ASN A 24 -1.59 14.88 22.41
C ASN A 24 -3.05 14.42 22.23
N HIS A 25 -3.31 13.54 21.26
CA HIS A 25 -4.63 12.99 21.00
C HIS A 25 -4.96 11.84 21.96
N GLN A 26 -6.25 11.58 22.11
CA GLN A 26 -6.81 10.47 22.86
C GLN A 26 -7.24 9.35 21.91
N PHE A 27 -7.50 8.16 22.45
CA PHE A 27 -8.19 7.11 21.70
C PHE A 27 -9.54 7.62 21.19
N VAL A 28 -9.91 7.23 19.97
CA VAL A 28 -11.19 7.60 19.36
C VAL A 28 -12.24 6.56 19.76
N TYR A 29 -13.44 7.01 20.15
CA TYR A 29 -14.58 6.13 20.43
C TYR A 29 -15.19 5.57 19.13
N PHE A 30 -14.41 4.71 18.47
CA PHE A 30 -14.72 3.98 17.25
C PHE A 30 -14.01 2.61 17.36
N ASP A 31 -13.19 2.21 16.39
CA ASP A 31 -12.50 0.92 16.47
C ASP A 31 -11.45 0.84 17.61
N ASP A 32 -10.89 1.96 18.10
CA ASP A 32 -9.89 1.91 19.19
C ASP A 32 -10.48 1.27 20.46
N THR A 33 -11.79 1.40 20.66
CA THR A 33 -12.48 0.72 21.75
C THR A 33 -12.42 -0.79 21.61
N LEU A 34 -12.82 -1.29 20.44
CA LEU A 34 -12.87 -2.72 20.14
C LEU A 34 -11.48 -3.37 20.08
N TYR A 35 -10.48 -2.67 19.55
CA TYR A 35 -9.14 -3.22 19.38
C TYR A 35 -8.21 -2.97 20.55
N VAL A 36 -8.41 -1.91 21.36
CA VAL A 36 -7.42 -1.52 22.39
C VAL A 36 -8.07 -1.37 23.77
N THR A 37 -9.01 -0.43 23.93
CA THR A 37 -9.43 -0.02 25.29
C THR A 37 -10.39 -0.99 25.97
N GLU A 38 -11.01 -1.90 25.22
CA GLU A 38 -11.86 -2.98 25.78
C GLU A 38 -11.37 -4.38 25.38
N ASN A 39 -10.24 -4.49 24.69
CA ASN A 39 -9.70 -5.77 24.25
C ASN A 39 -8.78 -6.39 25.31
N ARG A 40 -9.28 -7.41 26.04
CA ARG A 40 -8.52 -8.12 27.07
C ARG A 40 -7.21 -8.70 26.56
N HIS A 41 -7.18 -9.24 25.34
CA HIS A 41 -5.99 -9.88 24.78
C HIS A 41 -4.87 -8.88 24.50
N ILE A 42 -5.22 -7.61 24.27
CA ILE A 42 -4.23 -6.53 24.17
C ILE A 42 -3.80 -6.08 25.57
N GLN A 43 -4.73 -5.96 26.51
CA GLN A 43 -4.46 -5.44 27.86
C GLN A 43 -3.75 -6.41 28.81
N GLU A 44 -3.71 -7.70 28.46
CA GLU A 44 -2.92 -8.69 29.17
C GLU A 44 -1.46 -8.73 28.70
N GLY A 45 -1.11 -7.97 27.66
CA GLY A 45 0.26 -7.85 27.16
C GLY A 45 0.76 -9.13 26.46
N LEU A 46 2.09 -9.30 26.41
CA LEU A 46 2.73 -10.42 25.71
C LEU A 46 2.63 -11.72 26.52
N THR A 47 1.58 -12.50 26.25
CA THR A 47 1.45 -13.89 26.72
C THR A 47 1.42 -14.85 25.54
N LEU A 48 1.75 -16.13 25.77
CA LEU A 48 1.62 -17.16 24.72
C LEU A 48 0.18 -17.26 24.20
N GLU A 49 -0.80 -17.10 25.09
CA GLU A 49 -2.21 -17.06 24.74
C GLU A 49 -2.52 -15.91 23.76
N ASN A 50 -2.07 -14.69 24.07
CA ASN A 50 -2.31 -13.53 23.22
C ASN A 50 -1.56 -13.60 21.88
N VAL A 51 -0.39 -14.27 21.86
CA VAL A 51 0.34 -14.57 20.63
C VAL A 51 -0.46 -15.53 19.74
N ILE A 52 -0.98 -16.61 20.31
CA ILE A 52 -1.80 -17.57 19.57
C ILE A 52 -3.09 -16.91 19.11
N TRP A 53 -3.76 -16.14 19.97
CA TRP A 53 -4.95 -15.38 19.63
C TRP A 53 -4.69 -14.42 18.47
N ALA A 54 -3.62 -13.62 18.50
CA ALA A 54 -3.32 -12.68 17.41
C ALA A 54 -3.18 -13.41 16.05
N LEU A 55 -2.61 -14.62 16.04
CA LEU A 55 -2.46 -15.46 14.84
C LEU A 55 -3.76 -16.09 14.35
N THR A 56 -4.73 -16.31 15.24
CA THR A 56 -5.98 -17.04 14.94
C THR A 56 -7.24 -16.17 15.04
N ALA A 57 -7.12 -14.90 15.39
CA ALA A 57 -8.23 -13.99 15.63
C ALA A 57 -9.16 -13.88 14.42
N THR A 58 -10.45 -14.07 14.68
CA THR A 58 -11.55 -13.97 13.69
C THR A 58 -12.76 -13.19 14.21
N ASP A 59 -12.68 -12.76 15.47
CA ASP A 59 -13.74 -12.12 16.25
C ASP A 59 -13.87 -10.61 15.96
N ILE A 60 -12.81 -9.95 15.50
CA ILE A 60 -12.84 -8.49 15.29
C ILE A 60 -13.19 -8.12 13.84
N SER A 61 -12.31 -8.47 12.90
CA SER A 61 -12.38 -8.06 11.49
C SER A 61 -11.76 -9.14 10.60
N TYR A 62 -11.26 -8.76 9.42
CA TYR A 62 -10.36 -9.62 8.65
C TYR A 62 -9.06 -9.93 9.40
N TRP A 63 -8.42 -11.03 9.01
CA TRP A 63 -7.17 -11.53 9.57
C TRP A 63 -6.01 -10.53 9.40
N GLN A 64 -5.47 -10.05 10.53
CA GLN A 64 -4.39 -9.05 10.56
C GLN A 64 -3.42 -9.22 11.76
N PRO A 65 -2.81 -10.41 11.94
CA PRO A 65 -1.99 -10.72 13.11
C PRO A 65 -0.88 -9.72 13.41
N MET A 66 -0.14 -9.24 12.40
CA MET A 66 0.98 -8.33 12.65
C MET A 66 0.52 -6.98 13.20
N THR A 67 -0.69 -6.56 12.85
CA THR A 67 -1.30 -5.36 13.45
C THR A 67 -1.63 -5.61 14.92
N LEU A 68 -2.27 -6.75 15.23
CA LEU A 68 -2.62 -7.10 16.61
C LEU A 68 -1.37 -7.24 17.48
N PHE A 69 -0.33 -7.93 17.00
CA PHE A 69 0.97 -8.00 17.67
C PHE A 69 1.57 -6.64 17.94
N SER A 70 1.53 -5.73 16.97
CA SER A 70 2.05 -4.38 17.16
C SER A 70 1.29 -3.62 18.24
N LEU A 71 -0.02 -3.86 18.41
CA LEU A 71 -0.83 -3.24 19.46
C LEU A 71 -0.55 -3.87 20.84
N VAL A 72 -0.37 -5.19 20.92
CA VAL A 72 0.07 -5.87 22.16
C VAL A 72 1.43 -5.32 22.61
N LEU A 73 2.37 -5.14 21.68
CA LEU A 73 3.69 -4.57 21.98
C LEU A 73 3.60 -3.12 22.46
N ASP A 74 2.76 -2.29 21.85
CA ASP A 74 2.53 -0.92 22.32
C ASP A 74 1.94 -0.95 23.74
N TYR A 75 0.99 -1.83 24.04
CA TYR A 75 0.43 -1.97 25.38
C TYR A 75 1.47 -2.42 26.42
N GLU A 76 2.30 -3.42 26.09
CA GLU A 76 3.37 -3.91 26.97
C GLU A 76 4.33 -2.78 27.39
N ILE A 77 4.64 -1.87 26.47
CA ILE A 77 5.61 -0.78 26.69
C ILE A 77 4.94 0.44 27.34
N PHE A 78 3.72 0.79 26.95
CA PHE A 78 3.10 2.07 27.28
C PHE A 78 1.83 1.96 28.15
N GLY A 79 1.31 0.76 28.39
CA GLY A 79 -0.01 0.54 28.97
C GLY A 79 -1.12 1.17 28.12
N LEU A 80 -2.26 1.55 28.73
CA LEU A 80 -3.35 2.29 28.07
C LEU A 80 -3.04 3.78 27.84
N ASN A 81 -1.78 4.15 27.58
CA ASN A 81 -1.43 5.53 27.29
C ASN A 81 -1.51 5.81 25.77
N PRO A 82 -2.48 6.61 25.27
CA PRO A 82 -2.65 6.86 23.83
C PRO A 82 -1.38 7.40 23.16
N ARG A 83 -0.54 8.15 23.90
CA ARG A 83 0.73 8.70 23.41
C ARG A 83 1.63 7.64 22.80
N GLY A 84 1.74 6.46 23.42
CA GLY A 84 2.59 5.37 22.95
C GLY A 84 2.14 4.86 21.58
N PHE A 85 0.85 4.58 21.44
CA PHE A 85 0.26 4.11 20.20
C PHE A 85 0.39 5.15 19.06
N HIS A 86 0.08 6.42 19.35
CA HIS A 86 0.26 7.49 18.37
C HIS A 86 1.74 7.67 17.98
N LEU A 87 2.69 7.53 18.92
CA LEU A 87 4.12 7.59 18.64
C LEU A 87 4.54 6.50 17.66
N THR A 88 4.15 5.25 17.88
CA THR A 88 4.48 4.16 16.96
C THR A 88 3.89 4.43 15.56
N ASN A 89 2.69 5.04 15.43
CA ASN A 89 2.10 5.38 14.12
C ASN A 89 2.93 6.44 13.40
N LEU A 90 3.31 7.49 14.12
CA LEU A 90 4.15 8.56 13.62
C LEU A 90 5.53 8.07 13.17
N LEU A 91 6.15 7.18 13.96
CA LEU A 91 7.43 6.57 13.61
C LEU A 91 7.31 5.72 12.33
N LEU A 92 6.28 4.87 12.23
CA LEU A 92 6.04 4.07 11.03
C LEU A 92 5.77 4.96 9.79
N HIS A 93 4.98 6.03 9.91
CA HIS A 93 4.76 6.97 8.81
C HIS A 93 6.06 7.66 8.36
N THR A 94 6.89 8.08 9.32
CA THR A 94 8.20 8.68 9.04
C THR A 94 9.12 7.69 8.33
N LEU A 95 9.18 6.44 8.80
CA LEU A 95 9.96 5.38 8.15
C LEU A 95 9.44 5.04 6.75
N ASN A 96 8.12 5.06 6.55
CA ASN A 96 7.51 4.89 5.23
C ASN A 96 7.98 5.95 4.23
N ALA A 97 7.96 7.23 4.62
CA ALA A 97 8.45 8.32 3.77
C ALA A 97 9.94 8.17 3.45
N LEU A 98 10.75 7.78 4.44
CA LEU A 98 12.19 7.54 4.24
C LEU A 98 12.45 6.36 3.30
N PHE A 99 11.77 5.23 3.50
CA PHE A 99 11.96 4.07 2.64
C PHE A 99 11.43 4.32 1.23
N LEU A 100 10.32 5.04 1.08
CA LEU A 100 9.83 5.47 -0.23
C LEU A 100 10.90 6.29 -0.96
N PHE A 101 11.51 7.28 -0.29
CA PHE A 101 12.62 8.06 -0.85
C PHE A 101 13.80 7.16 -1.25
N LEU A 102 14.23 6.25 -0.36
CA LEU A 102 15.38 5.38 -0.60
C LEU A 102 15.14 4.40 -1.75
N VAL A 103 13.97 3.79 -1.80
CA VAL A 103 13.54 2.85 -2.86
C VAL A 103 13.49 3.57 -4.20
N LEU A 104 12.74 4.68 -4.31
CA LEU A 104 12.64 5.44 -5.57
C LEU A 104 14.01 5.93 -6.03
N ARG A 105 14.84 6.44 -5.13
CA ARG A 105 16.19 6.91 -5.45
C ARG A 105 17.08 5.78 -5.93
N ARG A 106 17.03 4.60 -5.29
CA ARG A 106 17.84 3.44 -5.66
C ARG A 106 17.48 2.95 -7.05
N MET A 107 16.18 2.89 -7.34
CA MET A 107 15.65 2.34 -8.58
C MET A 107 15.74 3.29 -9.77
N THR A 108 15.56 4.60 -9.57
CA THR A 108 15.53 5.59 -10.66
C THR A 108 16.82 6.38 -10.82
N GLY A 109 17.71 6.36 -9.82
CA GLY A 109 18.87 7.25 -9.72
C GLY A 109 18.52 8.74 -9.54
N SER A 110 17.24 9.10 -9.52
CA SER A 110 16.75 10.48 -9.62
C SER A 110 16.50 11.08 -8.24
N LEU A 111 17.51 11.77 -7.70
CA LEU A 111 17.52 12.27 -6.31
C LEU A 111 16.33 13.18 -5.99
N TRP A 112 16.14 14.24 -6.78
CA TRP A 112 15.16 15.29 -6.47
C TRP A 112 13.73 14.85 -6.75
N GLN A 113 13.50 14.08 -7.80
CA GLN A 113 12.20 13.50 -8.12
C GLN A 113 11.78 12.52 -7.01
N SER A 114 12.69 11.66 -6.55
CA SER A 114 12.41 10.75 -5.43
C SER A 114 12.11 11.52 -4.14
N ALA A 115 12.84 12.61 -3.88
CA ALA A 115 12.60 13.47 -2.74
C ALA A 115 11.23 14.16 -2.82
N PHE A 116 10.83 14.62 -4.02
CA PHE A 116 9.53 15.23 -4.26
C PHE A 116 8.38 14.27 -3.97
N VAL A 117 8.42 13.05 -4.53
CA VAL A 117 7.40 12.02 -4.29
C VAL A 117 7.30 11.67 -2.81
N ALA A 118 8.44 11.45 -2.15
CA ALA A 118 8.46 11.13 -0.73
C ALA A 118 7.98 12.29 0.15
N THR A 119 8.28 13.54 -0.24
CA THR A 119 7.80 14.72 0.49
C THR A 119 6.29 14.86 0.35
N LEU A 120 5.74 14.72 -0.87
CA LEU A 120 4.30 14.71 -1.07
C LEU A 120 3.64 13.65 -0.19
N PHE A 121 4.12 12.42 -0.22
CA PHE A 121 3.63 11.35 0.65
C PHE A 121 3.74 11.70 2.15
N ALA A 122 4.86 12.28 2.59
CA ALA A 122 5.08 12.62 3.99
C ALA A 122 4.14 13.72 4.53
N ILE A 123 3.66 14.62 3.67
CA ILE A 123 2.91 15.81 4.11
C ILE A 123 1.45 15.82 3.67
N HIS A 124 1.05 14.89 2.79
CA HIS A 124 -0.28 14.94 2.19
C HIS A 124 -1.40 14.80 3.23
N PRO A 125 -2.40 15.72 3.29
CA PRO A 125 -3.47 15.66 4.29
C PRO A 125 -4.33 14.39 4.27
N LEU A 126 -4.44 13.70 3.12
CA LEU A 126 -5.13 12.41 3.02
C LEU A 126 -4.50 11.29 3.86
N ASN A 127 -3.26 11.47 4.31
CA ASN A 127 -2.59 10.50 5.17
C ASN A 127 -2.95 10.68 6.65
N VAL A 128 -3.62 11.78 7.04
CA VAL A 128 -3.96 12.08 8.44
C VAL A 128 -4.74 10.96 9.10
N GLU A 129 -5.73 10.39 8.43
CA GLU A 129 -6.51 9.28 8.97
C GLU A 129 -5.63 8.06 9.28
N SER A 130 -4.64 7.77 8.43
CA SER A 130 -3.73 6.62 8.64
C SER A 130 -2.74 6.83 9.77
N VAL A 131 -2.34 8.09 10.05
CA VAL A 131 -1.33 8.41 11.06
C VAL A 131 -1.97 8.70 12.42
N ALA A 132 -3.05 9.48 12.43
CA ALA A 132 -3.66 9.97 13.65
C ALA A 132 -4.59 8.95 14.31
N TRP A 133 -5.17 8.01 13.58
CA TRP A 133 -6.04 6.98 14.16
C TRP A 133 -5.23 5.75 14.58
N VAL A 134 -5.27 5.40 15.88
CA VAL A 134 -4.47 4.33 16.47
C VAL A 134 -4.65 3.00 15.74
N VAL A 135 -5.88 2.54 15.54
CA VAL A 135 -6.13 1.24 14.90
C VAL A 135 -5.86 1.21 13.39
N GLU A 136 -5.77 2.37 12.72
CA GLU A 136 -5.18 2.42 11.37
C GLU A 136 -3.66 2.19 11.34
N ARG A 137 -3.07 1.78 12.48
CA ARG A 137 -1.82 1.00 12.59
C ARG A 137 -1.64 0.04 11.43
N LYS A 138 -2.69 -0.69 11.06
CA LYS A 138 -2.68 -1.65 9.94
C LYS A 138 -2.17 -1.03 8.64
N ASN A 139 -2.56 0.20 8.32
CA ASN A 139 -2.16 0.87 7.08
C ASN A 139 -0.69 1.31 7.08
N VAL A 140 -0.24 1.95 8.17
CA VAL A 140 1.15 2.42 8.26
C VAL A 140 2.13 1.25 8.41
N LEU A 141 1.74 0.19 9.13
CA LEU A 141 2.56 -1.02 9.30
C LEU A 141 2.62 -1.86 8.03
N SER A 142 1.49 -2.05 7.34
CA SER A 142 1.49 -2.78 6.07
C SER A 142 2.31 -2.05 5.00
N THR A 143 2.27 -0.72 4.99
CA THR A 143 3.09 0.10 4.10
C THR A 143 4.58 0.01 4.45
N PHE A 144 4.92 -0.12 5.74
CA PHE A 144 6.31 -0.31 6.16
C PHE A 144 6.87 -1.59 5.56
N PHE A 145 6.13 -2.69 5.66
CA PHE A 145 6.50 -3.95 5.00
C PHE A 145 6.47 -3.84 3.48
N TRP A 146 5.51 -3.12 2.89
CA TRP A 146 5.47 -2.85 1.45
C TRP A 146 6.77 -2.21 0.96
N MET A 147 7.23 -1.15 1.63
CA MET A 147 8.45 -0.43 1.25
C MET A 147 9.70 -1.28 1.46
N LEU A 148 9.76 -2.08 2.54
CA LEU A 148 10.86 -3.02 2.77
C LEU A 148 10.88 -4.15 1.74
N THR A 149 9.72 -4.70 1.36
CA THR A 149 9.61 -5.70 0.29
C THR A 149 10.13 -5.13 -1.01
N MET A 150 9.72 -3.92 -1.40
CA MET A 150 10.27 -3.26 -2.60
C MET A 150 11.77 -3.06 -2.50
N LEU A 151 12.28 -2.55 -1.38
CA LEU A 151 13.72 -2.32 -1.20
C LEU A 151 14.50 -3.64 -1.30
N SER A 152 14.03 -4.70 -0.63
CA SER A 152 14.62 -6.03 -0.68
C SER A 152 14.58 -6.60 -2.10
N TYR A 153 13.46 -6.42 -2.80
CA TYR A 153 13.29 -6.84 -4.19
C TYR A 153 14.26 -6.15 -5.14
N VAL A 154 14.50 -4.84 -4.95
CA VAL A 154 15.51 -4.10 -5.71
C VAL A 154 16.89 -4.71 -5.50
N TYR A 155 17.29 -4.95 -4.24
CA TYR A 155 18.57 -5.60 -3.95
C TYR A 155 18.66 -7.03 -4.49
N TYR A 156 17.56 -7.78 -4.47
CA TYR A 156 17.48 -9.09 -5.10
C TYR A 156 17.68 -8.99 -6.62
N SER A 157 17.00 -8.05 -7.29
CA SER A 157 17.11 -7.87 -8.74
C SER A 157 18.51 -7.49 -9.21
N GLU A 158 19.24 -6.72 -8.39
CA GLU A 158 20.62 -6.32 -8.67
C GLU A 158 21.63 -7.46 -8.49
N ARG A 159 21.41 -8.32 -7.49
CA ARG A 159 22.26 -9.47 -7.19
C ARG A 159 21.40 -10.65 -6.73
N PRO A 160 20.88 -11.46 -7.66
CA PRO A 160 19.97 -12.56 -7.33
C PRO A 160 20.64 -13.57 -6.41
N SER A 161 20.00 -13.84 -5.27
CA SER A 161 20.38 -14.93 -4.38
C SER A 161 19.15 -15.47 -3.66
N LEU A 162 19.19 -16.74 -3.28
CA LEU A 162 18.07 -17.38 -2.58
C LEU A 162 17.74 -16.66 -1.27
N SER A 163 18.75 -16.25 -0.50
CA SER A 163 18.56 -15.53 0.76
C SER A 163 17.84 -14.17 0.56
N ARG A 164 18.21 -13.38 -0.47
CA ARG A 164 17.54 -12.09 -0.75
C ARG A 164 16.10 -12.30 -1.22
N TYR A 165 15.88 -13.33 -2.02
CA TYR A 165 14.54 -13.71 -2.46
C TYR A 165 13.64 -14.12 -1.28
N LEU A 166 14.13 -15.02 -0.41
CA LEU A 166 13.42 -15.46 0.78
C LEU A 166 13.15 -14.29 1.74
N LEU A 167 14.08 -13.35 1.89
CA LEU A 167 13.86 -12.14 2.67
C LEU A 167 12.75 -11.27 2.06
N THR A 168 12.73 -11.12 0.74
CA THR A 168 11.66 -10.38 0.03
C THR A 168 10.30 -11.02 0.28
N LEU A 169 10.23 -12.35 0.17
CA LEU A 169 9.01 -13.12 0.39
C LEU A 169 8.56 -13.09 1.86
N LEU A 170 9.49 -13.13 2.81
CA LEU A 170 9.20 -13.00 4.25
C LEU A 170 8.61 -11.62 4.57
N LEU A 171 9.26 -10.54 4.13
CA LEU A 171 8.77 -9.17 4.34
C LEU A 171 7.38 -8.98 3.72
N PHE A 172 7.16 -9.58 2.55
CA PHE A 172 5.86 -9.56 1.89
C PHE A 172 4.79 -10.28 2.72
N ALA A 173 5.09 -11.48 3.23
CA ALA A 173 4.19 -12.25 4.07
C ALA A 173 3.82 -11.48 5.35
N LEU A 174 4.80 -10.85 6.02
CA LEU A 174 4.57 -10.02 7.21
C LEU A 174 3.66 -8.82 6.90
N GLY A 175 3.79 -8.22 5.73
CA GLY A 175 2.91 -7.13 5.31
C GLY A 175 1.48 -7.60 5.00
N LEU A 176 1.30 -8.76 4.36
CA LEU A 176 -0.02 -9.39 4.17
C LEU A 176 -0.70 -9.69 5.50
N MET A 177 0.09 -10.11 6.49
CA MET A 177 -0.33 -10.33 7.88
C MET A 177 -0.65 -9.02 8.63
N ALA A 178 -0.24 -7.85 8.14
CA ALA A 178 -0.63 -6.56 8.71
C ALA A 178 -1.91 -6.01 8.06
N LYS A 179 -2.01 -6.10 6.72
CA LYS A 179 -3.20 -5.70 5.96
C LYS A 179 -3.27 -6.45 4.63
N PRO A 180 -4.41 -7.07 4.27
CA PRO A 180 -4.57 -7.79 3.00
C PRO A 180 -4.40 -6.94 1.74
N MET A 181 -4.35 -5.61 1.85
CA MET A 181 -4.11 -4.70 0.73
C MET A 181 -2.83 -5.03 -0.08
N LEU A 182 -1.85 -5.68 0.55
CA LEU A 182 -0.60 -6.09 -0.08
C LEU A 182 -0.76 -7.14 -1.19
N VAL A 183 -1.93 -7.78 -1.34
CA VAL A 183 -2.22 -8.70 -2.44
C VAL A 183 -2.00 -8.07 -3.83
N THR A 184 -1.91 -6.74 -3.90
CA THR A 184 -1.63 -5.97 -5.11
C THR A 184 -0.13 -5.75 -5.38
N LEU A 185 0.74 -5.90 -4.37
CA LEU A 185 2.18 -5.69 -4.51
C LEU A 185 2.86 -6.59 -5.56
N PRO A 186 2.49 -7.87 -5.77
CA PRO A 186 3.12 -8.68 -6.82
C PRO A 186 2.95 -8.09 -8.23
N PHE A 187 1.81 -7.44 -8.50
CA PHE A 187 1.59 -6.69 -9.74
C PHE A 187 2.48 -5.46 -9.82
N VAL A 188 2.65 -4.74 -8.71
CA VAL A 188 3.59 -3.63 -8.61
C VAL A 188 5.03 -4.07 -8.82
N LEU A 189 5.45 -5.24 -8.32
CA LEU A 189 6.78 -5.79 -8.60
C LEU A 189 6.99 -6.08 -10.10
N LEU A 190 5.94 -6.55 -10.80
CA LEU A 190 5.97 -6.69 -12.26
C LEU A 190 6.05 -5.33 -12.97
N LEU A 191 5.36 -4.31 -12.46
CA LEU A 191 5.50 -2.96 -12.98
C LEU A 191 6.92 -2.42 -12.77
N LEU A 192 7.54 -2.66 -11.61
CA LEU A 192 8.93 -2.29 -11.33
C LEU A 192 9.91 -2.97 -12.29
N ASP A 193 9.68 -4.26 -12.61
CA ASP A 193 10.46 -4.99 -13.61
C ASP A 193 10.37 -4.35 -15.00
N TYR A 194 9.25 -3.71 -15.33
CA TYR A 194 9.10 -2.93 -16.56
C TYR A 194 9.83 -1.59 -16.46
N TRP A 195 9.46 -0.79 -15.45
CA TRP A 195 10.13 0.47 -15.13
C TRP A 195 10.01 0.72 -13.62
N PRO A 196 11.08 1.13 -12.94
CA PRO A 196 12.36 1.60 -13.49
C PRO A 196 13.47 0.53 -13.59
N LEU A 197 13.27 -0.70 -13.09
CA LEU A 197 14.33 -1.72 -13.06
C LEU A 197 14.74 -2.23 -14.45
N GLY A 198 13.84 -2.11 -15.44
CA GLY A 198 14.14 -2.42 -16.84
C GLY A 198 14.45 -3.89 -17.13
N ARG A 199 14.06 -4.81 -16.24
CA ARG A 199 14.25 -6.26 -16.40
C ARG A 199 13.41 -6.85 -17.53
N LEU A 200 12.31 -6.19 -17.91
CA LEU A 200 11.46 -6.56 -19.04
C LEU A 200 11.88 -5.90 -20.37
N GLN A 201 12.96 -5.11 -20.42
CA GLN A 201 13.30 -4.38 -21.63
C GLN A 201 13.68 -5.33 -22.78
N LEU A 202 12.76 -5.36 -23.76
CA LEU A 202 12.97 -5.71 -25.15
C LEU A 202 14.28 -5.09 -25.65
N GLY A 203 15.14 -5.94 -26.23
CA GLY A 203 16.37 -5.61 -26.94
C GLY A 203 16.74 -4.14 -27.04
N HIS A 204 17.78 -3.75 -26.31
CA HIS A 204 18.66 -2.65 -26.68
C HIS A 204 19.33 -2.96 -28.03
N LEU A 205 18.57 -2.84 -29.12
CA LEU A 205 19.06 -2.59 -30.47
C LEU A 205 18.83 -1.10 -30.72
N GLY A 206 19.89 -0.32 -30.52
CA GLY A 206 19.86 1.10 -30.88
C GLY A 206 20.94 1.92 -30.22
N LYS A 207 22.10 1.97 -30.90
CA LYS A 207 23.23 2.91 -30.72
C LYS A 207 24.24 2.58 -29.61
N ASN A 208 25.08 1.59 -29.88
CA ASN A 208 26.48 1.90 -30.20
C ASN A 208 26.97 0.91 -31.28
N ILE A 209 27.47 1.48 -32.36
CA ILE A 209 28.05 0.76 -33.50
C ILE A 209 29.41 0.23 -33.05
N ASP A 210 29.57 -1.09 -33.08
CA ASP A 210 30.89 -1.71 -33.23
C ASP A 210 30.74 -2.95 -34.13
N PRO A 211 31.16 -2.92 -35.41
CA PRO A 211 30.82 -3.98 -36.38
C PRO A 211 31.58 -5.31 -36.23
N GLN A 212 32.39 -5.52 -35.19
CA GLN A 212 33.37 -6.62 -35.18
C GLN A 212 33.39 -7.55 -33.97
N SER A 213 32.36 -7.59 -33.12
CA SER A 213 32.27 -8.66 -32.11
C SER A 213 31.30 -9.76 -32.55
N HIS A 214 31.82 -10.79 -33.21
CA HIS A 214 31.20 -12.12 -33.21
C HIS A 214 31.13 -12.62 -31.76
N ARG A 215 29.99 -12.42 -31.10
CA ARG A 215 29.60 -13.19 -29.92
C ARG A 215 28.16 -13.63 -30.10
N GLU A 216 28.02 -14.94 -30.22
CA GLU A 216 26.78 -15.71 -30.12
C GLU A 216 25.88 -15.13 -29.04
N THR A 217 24.96 -14.27 -29.46
CA THR A 217 23.98 -13.70 -28.56
C THR A 217 22.86 -14.71 -28.52
N GLN A 218 22.80 -15.46 -27.42
CA GLN A 218 21.70 -16.34 -27.07
C GLN A 218 20.39 -15.55 -27.25
N SER A 219 19.72 -15.80 -28.37
CA SER A 219 18.37 -15.34 -28.66
C SER A 219 17.41 -16.11 -27.75
N GLY A 220 17.48 -15.84 -26.45
CA GLY A 220 16.39 -16.17 -25.54
C GLY A 220 15.17 -15.42 -26.04
N SER A 221 14.15 -16.14 -26.49
CA SER A 221 12.90 -15.51 -26.94
C SER A 221 12.38 -14.60 -25.82
N GLN A 222 11.90 -13.40 -26.17
CA GLN A 222 11.34 -12.46 -25.19
C GLN A 222 10.27 -13.13 -24.30
N GLY A 223 9.55 -14.11 -24.85
CA GLY A 223 8.61 -14.95 -24.10
C GLY A 223 9.25 -15.71 -22.93
N SER A 224 10.48 -16.23 -23.07
CA SER A 224 11.20 -16.93 -22.00
C SER A 224 11.55 -16.01 -20.82
N LEU A 225 11.92 -14.75 -21.11
CA LEU A 225 12.22 -13.76 -20.07
C LEU A 225 10.97 -13.34 -19.28
N VAL A 226 9.90 -12.99 -19.99
CA VAL A 226 8.60 -12.62 -19.37
C VAL A 226 8.08 -13.78 -18.53
N PHE A 227 8.13 -15.00 -19.07
CA PHE A 227 7.70 -16.21 -18.36
C PHE A 227 8.51 -16.42 -17.07
N ARG A 228 9.83 -16.27 -17.11
CA ARG A 228 10.69 -16.39 -15.91
C ARG A 228 10.36 -15.34 -14.85
N LEU A 229 10.11 -14.09 -15.26
CA LEU A 229 9.74 -13.02 -14.34
C LEU A 229 8.35 -13.23 -13.75
N VAL A 230 7.40 -13.81 -14.47
CA VAL A 230 6.09 -14.19 -13.93
C VAL A 230 6.22 -15.38 -12.97
N LEU A 231 7.02 -16.41 -13.32
CA LEU A 231 7.29 -17.55 -12.44
C LEU A 231 7.94 -17.13 -11.12
N GLU A 232 8.85 -16.15 -11.15
CA GLU A 232 9.44 -15.55 -9.95
C GLU A 232 8.40 -14.94 -9.00
N LYS A 233 7.20 -14.60 -9.49
CA LYS A 233 6.13 -13.95 -8.72
C LYS A 233 5.06 -14.94 -8.28
N VAL A 234 5.10 -16.19 -8.77
CA VAL A 234 4.13 -17.23 -8.39
C VAL A 234 4.06 -17.42 -6.87
N PRO A 235 5.17 -17.53 -6.11
CA PRO A 235 5.09 -17.65 -4.65
C PRO A 235 4.40 -16.46 -3.97
N PHE A 236 4.59 -15.24 -4.49
CA PHE A 236 3.91 -14.05 -3.99
C PHE A 236 2.40 -14.10 -4.26
N PHE A 237 1.99 -14.56 -5.44
CA PHE A 237 0.58 -14.78 -5.74
C PHE A 237 -0.04 -15.86 -4.87
N VAL A 238 0.67 -16.97 -4.60
CA VAL A 238 0.21 -18.02 -3.69
C VAL A 238 -0.02 -17.47 -2.29
N PHE A 239 0.92 -16.68 -1.75
CA PHE A 239 0.75 -16.03 -0.44
C PHE A 239 -0.40 -15.00 -0.45
N SER A 240 -0.59 -14.27 -1.56
CA SER A 240 -1.72 -13.36 -1.73
C SER A 240 -3.06 -14.11 -1.67
N MET A 241 -3.19 -15.22 -2.38
CA MET A 241 -4.40 -16.06 -2.34
C MET A 241 -4.65 -16.61 -0.93
N GLY A 242 -3.59 -17.05 -0.23
CA GLY A 242 -3.70 -17.48 1.16
C GLY A 242 -4.19 -16.37 2.09
N SER A 243 -3.66 -15.16 1.97
CA SER A 243 -4.11 -14.00 2.74
C SER A 243 -5.57 -13.61 2.43
N ILE A 244 -5.98 -13.64 1.15
CA ILE A 244 -7.37 -13.40 0.74
C ILE A 244 -8.28 -14.45 1.38
N TYR A 245 -7.93 -15.73 1.28
CA TYR A 245 -8.69 -16.83 1.86
C TYR A 245 -8.84 -16.66 3.37
N MET A 246 -7.74 -16.45 4.10
CA MET A 246 -7.76 -16.24 5.56
C MET A 246 -8.61 -15.03 5.96
N SER A 247 -8.53 -13.94 5.19
CA SER A 247 -9.30 -12.73 5.44
C SER A 247 -10.80 -12.93 5.24
N LEU A 248 -11.20 -13.59 4.15
CA LEU A 248 -12.59 -13.90 3.86
C LEU A 248 -13.17 -14.89 4.88
N TRP A 249 -12.39 -15.91 5.23
CA TRP A 249 -12.78 -16.88 6.25
C TRP A 249 -12.99 -16.21 7.60
N SER A 250 -12.04 -15.37 8.04
CA SER A 250 -12.11 -14.60 9.28
C SER A 250 -13.34 -13.69 9.37
N VAL A 251 -13.69 -13.03 8.27
CA VAL A 251 -14.89 -12.17 8.18
C VAL A 251 -16.20 -12.96 8.23
N GLN A 252 -16.21 -14.21 7.74
CA GLN A 252 -17.40 -15.06 7.73
C GLN A 252 -17.54 -15.91 9.00
N SER A 253 -16.51 -15.94 9.85
CA SER A 253 -16.52 -16.72 11.09
C SER A 253 -17.62 -16.25 12.05
N PRO A 254 -18.31 -17.19 12.73
CA PRO A 254 -19.26 -16.87 13.78
C PRO A 254 -18.60 -16.00 14.86
N GLY A 255 -19.15 -14.81 15.12
CA GLY A 255 -18.62 -13.85 16.08
C GLY A 255 -17.89 -12.66 15.46
N SER A 256 -17.59 -12.65 14.16
CA SER A 256 -17.01 -11.48 13.51
C SER A 256 -18.01 -10.32 13.48
N VAL A 257 -17.60 -9.15 13.98
CA VAL A 257 -18.40 -7.91 13.98
C VAL A 257 -18.75 -7.44 12.55
N ALA A 258 -18.03 -7.94 11.54
CA ALA A 258 -18.20 -7.55 10.13
C ALA A 258 -19.33 -8.28 9.38
N THR A 259 -20.00 -9.27 10.00
CA THR A 259 -20.97 -10.17 9.34
C THR A 259 -22.33 -9.54 9.02
N ASN A 260 -22.72 -8.46 9.71
CA ASN A 260 -24.09 -7.93 9.67
C ASN A 260 -24.20 -6.55 9.03
N THR A 261 -24.09 -6.45 7.70
CA THR A 261 -24.33 -5.16 7.01
C THR A 261 -24.99 -5.30 5.64
N VAL A 262 -25.84 -4.32 5.32
CA VAL A 262 -26.54 -4.17 4.05
C VAL A 262 -25.52 -4.00 2.94
N MET A 263 -25.37 -5.04 2.12
CA MET A 263 -24.53 -5.00 0.94
C MET A 263 -25.17 -4.14 -0.14
N MET A 264 -24.46 -3.10 -0.61
CA MET A 264 -24.90 -2.33 -1.77
C MET A 264 -25.04 -3.23 -3.01
N SER A 265 -25.96 -2.89 -3.92
CA SER A 265 -26.11 -3.61 -5.18
C SER A 265 -24.81 -3.56 -6.00
N MET A 266 -24.58 -4.60 -6.82
CA MET A 266 -23.37 -4.68 -7.64
C MET A 266 -23.23 -3.48 -8.60
N SER A 267 -24.36 -2.97 -9.13
CA SER A 267 -24.38 -1.78 -9.99
C SER A 267 -23.96 -0.52 -9.23
N LEU A 268 -24.43 -0.35 -8.00
CA LEU A 268 -24.06 0.79 -7.16
C LEU A 268 -22.58 0.73 -6.75
N ARG A 269 -22.06 -0.46 -6.44
CA ARG A 269 -20.63 -0.65 -6.17
C ARG A 269 -19.75 -0.28 -7.34
N PHE A 270 -20.11 -0.72 -8.55
CA PHE A 270 -19.34 -0.43 -9.76
C PHE A 270 -19.37 1.05 -10.12
N THR A 271 -20.55 1.68 -10.07
CA THR A 271 -20.70 3.13 -10.33
C THR A 271 -19.96 3.96 -9.28
N ASN A 272 -20.07 3.61 -8.00
CA ASN A 272 -19.32 4.25 -6.92
C ASN A 272 -17.82 4.10 -7.12
N ALA A 273 -17.33 2.91 -7.50
CA ALA A 273 -15.90 2.69 -7.72
C ALA A 273 -15.32 3.62 -8.81
N LEU A 274 -16.02 3.79 -9.94
CA LEU A 274 -15.62 4.72 -11.01
C LEU A 274 -15.54 6.16 -10.50
N VAL A 275 -16.57 6.62 -9.78
CA VAL A 275 -16.62 7.98 -9.21
C VAL A 275 -15.54 8.17 -8.14
N SER A 276 -15.26 7.15 -7.33
CA SER A 276 -14.26 7.18 -6.27
C SER A 276 -12.85 7.36 -6.80
N TYR A 277 -12.46 6.71 -7.91
CA TYR A 277 -11.16 6.96 -8.55
C TYR A 277 -10.99 8.45 -8.89
N VAL A 278 -11.97 9.05 -9.56
CA VAL A 278 -11.88 10.47 -9.94
C VAL A 278 -11.93 11.39 -8.70
N SER A 279 -12.74 11.03 -7.70
CA SER A 279 -12.85 11.77 -6.45
C SER A 279 -11.54 11.78 -5.66
N TYR A 280 -10.80 10.68 -5.65
CA TYR A 280 -9.49 10.61 -5.01
C TYR A 280 -8.44 11.46 -5.74
N ILE A 281 -8.46 11.53 -7.07
CA ILE A 281 -7.61 12.47 -7.83
C ILE A 281 -7.96 13.91 -7.45
N GLY A 282 -9.25 14.23 -7.35
CA GLY A 282 -9.71 15.55 -6.90
C GLY A 282 -9.22 15.88 -5.48
N LYS A 283 -9.34 14.93 -4.55
CA LYS A 283 -8.87 15.05 -3.16
C LYS A 283 -7.36 15.14 -3.04
N MET A 284 -6.61 14.52 -3.95
CA MET A 284 -5.15 14.65 -4.04
C MET A 284 -4.76 16.09 -4.40
N ILE A 285 -5.46 16.71 -5.36
CA ILE A 285 -5.17 18.09 -5.78
C ILE A 285 -5.66 19.10 -4.73
N TRP A 286 -6.85 18.87 -4.18
CA TRP A 286 -7.50 19.77 -3.23
C TRP A 286 -8.19 18.98 -2.09
N PRO A 287 -7.45 18.64 -1.02
CA PRO A 287 -7.97 17.87 0.09
C PRO A 287 -8.91 18.73 0.95
N ARG A 288 -10.20 18.73 0.61
CA ARG A 288 -11.27 19.40 1.36
C ARG A 288 -12.26 18.38 1.93
N ASN A 289 -12.93 18.77 3.02
CA ASN A 289 -14.01 18.00 3.66
C ASN A 289 -13.59 16.54 3.94
N LEU A 290 -12.40 16.38 4.52
CA LEU A 290 -11.94 15.08 4.99
C LEU A 290 -12.83 14.65 6.16
N ALA A 291 -13.26 13.39 6.15
CA ALA A 291 -14.21 12.86 7.13
C ALA A 291 -13.77 11.47 7.58
N VAL A 292 -14.04 11.13 8.83
CA VAL A 292 -13.78 9.81 9.40
C VAL A 292 -14.60 8.72 8.69
N PHE A 293 -15.80 9.08 8.24
CA PHE A 293 -16.69 8.16 7.54
C PHE A 293 -17.45 8.87 6.42
N TYR A 294 -17.51 8.25 5.24
CA TYR A 294 -18.27 8.74 4.09
C TYR A 294 -19.49 7.83 3.89
N PRO A 295 -20.71 8.31 4.17
CA PRO A 295 -21.92 7.51 4.00
C PRO A 295 -22.07 6.98 2.58
N PRO A 296 -22.40 5.69 2.40
CA PRO A 296 -22.74 5.13 1.10
C PRO A 296 -23.84 5.95 0.41
N PRO A 297 -23.71 6.31 -0.87
CA PRO A 297 -24.76 7.02 -1.57
C PRO A 297 -25.95 6.07 -1.80
N GLU A 298 -27.17 6.54 -1.52
CA GLU A 298 -28.39 5.76 -1.83
C GLU A 298 -28.63 5.67 -3.35
N ILE A 299 -28.36 6.77 -4.06
CA ILE A 299 -28.46 6.88 -5.53
C ILE A 299 -27.26 7.67 -6.04
N LEU A 300 -26.56 7.13 -7.03
CA LEU A 300 -25.53 7.83 -7.79
C LEU A 300 -26.08 8.22 -9.16
N PRO A 301 -26.05 9.51 -9.54
CA PRO A 301 -26.46 9.92 -10.88
C PRO A 301 -25.60 9.24 -11.96
N TRP A 302 -26.24 8.59 -12.94
CA TRP A 302 -25.55 7.85 -14.00
C TRP A 302 -24.54 8.70 -14.78
N TRP A 303 -24.80 10.00 -14.92
CA TRP A 303 -23.92 10.93 -15.61
C TRP A 303 -22.57 11.10 -14.90
N GLN A 304 -22.53 10.99 -13.55
CA GLN A 304 -21.27 11.05 -12.80
C GLN A 304 -20.41 9.83 -13.10
N ALA A 305 -21.03 8.64 -13.10
CA ALA A 305 -20.35 7.40 -13.46
C ALA A 305 -19.87 7.42 -14.91
N ALA A 306 -20.69 7.92 -15.85
CA ALA A 306 -20.32 8.06 -17.26
C ALA A 306 -19.17 9.06 -17.47
N ALA A 307 -19.21 10.22 -16.81
CA ALA A 307 -18.14 11.21 -16.86
C ALA A 307 -16.84 10.67 -16.24
N ALA A 308 -16.93 9.95 -15.11
CA ALA A 308 -15.79 9.32 -14.48
C ALA A 308 -15.18 8.23 -15.38
N ALA A 309 -16.00 7.36 -15.97
CA ALA A 309 -15.55 6.34 -16.91
C ALA A 309 -14.85 6.97 -18.12
N PHE A 310 -15.45 8.00 -18.73
CA PHE A 310 -14.85 8.73 -19.83
C PHE A 310 -13.50 9.33 -19.46
N PHE A 311 -13.40 9.97 -18.30
CA PHE A 311 -12.14 10.53 -17.80
C PHE A 311 -11.06 9.45 -17.61
N LEU A 312 -11.39 8.33 -16.96
CA LEU A 312 -10.44 7.23 -16.73
C LEU A 312 -9.96 6.61 -18.04
N ILE A 313 -10.86 6.42 -19.02
CA ILE A 313 -10.51 5.91 -20.35
C ILE A 313 -9.59 6.91 -21.06
N LEU A 314 -9.93 8.21 -21.04
CA LEU A 314 -9.14 9.26 -21.66
C LEU A 314 -7.71 9.28 -21.10
N VAL A 315 -7.57 9.31 -19.76
CA VAL A 315 -6.25 9.30 -19.11
C VAL A 315 -5.49 8.01 -19.47
N SER A 316 -6.14 6.85 -19.43
CA SER A 316 -5.52 5.57 -19.80
C SER A 316 -4.99 5.58 -21.24
N VAL A 317 -5.77 6.09 -22.20
CA VAL A 317 -5.34 6.23 -23.60
C VAL A 317 -4.15 7.19 -23.73
N LEU A 318 -4.18 8.33 -23.04
CA LEU A 318 -3.08 9.30 -23.06
C LEU A 318 -1.79 8.72 -22.46
N VAL A 319 -1.90 7.95 -21.38
CA VAL A 319 -0.77 7.24 -20.74
C VAL A 319 -0.20 6.18 -21.68
N LEU A 320 -1.05 5.34 -22.28
CA LEU A 320 -0.63 4.31 -23.23
C LEU A 320 0.07 4.92 -24.47
N ARG A 321 -0.44 6.04 -25.00
CA ARG A 321 0.24 6.76 -26.10
C ARG A 321 1.64 7.24 -25.74
N GLN A 322 1.93 7.44 -24.46
CA GLN A 322 3.23 7.91 -23.97
C GLN A 322 4.14 6.80 -23.42
N LEU A 323 3.74 5.52 -23.48
CA LEU A 323 4.46 4.41 -22.83
C LEU A 323 5.95 4.34 -23.23
N ARG A 324 6.29 4.61 -24.48
CA ARG A 324 7.67 4.55 -24.98
C ARG A 324 8.52 5.77 -24.59
N ARG A 325 7.91 6.93 -24.40
CA ARG A 325 8.61 8.19 -24.12
C ARG A 325 8.71 8.48 -22.62
N ARG A 326 7.69 8.09 -21.86
CA ARG A 326 7.51 8.39 -20.43
C ARG A 326 6.92 7.17 -19.71
N PRO A 327 7.68 6.07 -19.57
CA PRO A 327 7.19 4.83 -18.96
C PRO A 327 6.75 5.00 -17.49
N TYR A 328 7.27 6.02 -16.80
CA TYR A 328 6.84 6.37 -15.44
C TYR A 328 5.34 6.72 -15.35
N LEU A 329 4.73 7.27 -16.41
CA LEU A 329 3.29 7.54 -16.45
C LEU A 329 2.47 6.25 -16.39
N LEU A 330 2.93 5.20 -17.10
CA LEU A 330 2.25 3.90 -17.07
C LEU A 330 2.40 3.24 -15.71
N MET A 331 3.62 3.29 -15.15
CA MET A 331 3.89 2.79 -13.81
C MET A 331 3.00 3.46 -12.78
N GLY A 332 3.01 4.79 -12.73
CA GLY A 332 2.21 5.58 -11.80
C GLY A 332 0.70 5.34 -11.94
N TRP A 333 0.21 5.33 -13.18
CA TRP A 333 -1.21 5.11 -13.46
C TRP A 333 -1.70 3.71 -13.08
N LEU A 334 -0.96 2.65 -13.46
CA LEU A 334 -1.33 1.28 -13.12
C LEU A 334 -1.12 0.97 -11.65
N TRP A 335 -0.13 1.59 -10.99
CA TRP A 335 0.01 1.54 -9.55
C TRP A 335 -1.24 2.09 -8.87
N TYR A 336 -1.66 3.31 -9.23
CA TYR A 336 -2.82 3.96 -8.66
C TYR A 336 -4.10 3.14 -8.85
N LEU A 337 -4.37 2.70 -10.08
CA LEU A 337 -5.55 1.88 -10.37
C LEU A 337 -5.49 0.52 -9.68
N GLY A 338 -4.39 -0.22 -9.85
CA GLY A 338 -4.27 -1.59 -9.36
C GLY A 338 -4.29 -1.72 -7.85
N THR A 339 -3.59 -0.83 -7.14
CA THR A 339 -3.49 -0.89 -5.67
C THR A 339 -4.77 -0.46 -4.95
N LEU A 340 -5.68 0.25 -5.64
CA LEU A 340 -6.99 0.62 -5.09
C LEU A 340 -8.05 -0.48 -5.20
N ILE A 341 -7.92 -1.43 -6.12
CA ILE A 341 -8.93 -2.47 -6.39
C ILE A 341 -9.47 -3.15 -5.12
N PRO A 342 -8.65 -3.57 -4.15
CA PRO A 342 -9.16 -4.25 -2.95
C PRO A 342 -10.05 -3.38 -2.04
N VAL A 343 -9.91 -2.06 -2.14
CA VAL A 343 -10.53 -1.08 -1.21
C VAL A 343 -11.45 -0.08 -1.90
N ILE A 344 -11.61 -0.16 -3.23
CA ILE A 344 -12.47 0.77 -3.99
C ILE A 344 -13.97 0.48 -3.84
N GLY A 345 -14.33 -0.60 -3.13
CA GLY A 345 -15.71 -0.95 -2.78
C GLY A 345 -16.41 -1.92 -3.72
N LEU A 346 -15.67 -2.64 -4.57
CA LEU A 346 -16.21 -3.76 -5.36
C LEU A 346 -16.56 -4.96 -4.48
N VAL A 347 -15.66 -5.29 -3.55
CA VAL A 347 -15.89 -6.25 -2.47
C VAL A 347 -16.05 -5.46 -1.18
N GLN A 348 -17.13 -5.74 -0.45
CA GLN A 348 -17.50 -5.01 0.76
C GLN A 348 -17.64 -5.97 1.92
N VAL A 349 -17.19 -5.51 3.09
CA VAL A 349 -17.23 -6.24 4.34
C VAL A 349 -17.56 -5.24 5.45
N GLY A 350 -18.50 -5.59 6.34
CA GLY A 350 -18.94 -4.72 7.41
C GLY A 350 -19.48 -3.38 6.91
N LEU A 351 -19.43 -2.36 7.79
CA LEU A 351 -19.89 -1.01 7.48
C LEU A 351 -18.96 -0.36 6.45
N TRP A 352 -19.25 -0.59 5.17
CA TRP A 352 -18.40 -0.13 4.08
C TRP A 352 -18.75 1.31 3.67
N PRO A 353 -17.79 2.26 3.71
CA PRO A 353 -18.05 3.65 3.31
C PRO A 353 -18.08 3.81 1.78
N ALA A 354 -18.64 4.90 1.28
CA ALA A 354 -18.58 5.25 -0.15
C ALA A 354 -17.11 5.36 -0.64
N LEU A 355 -16.29 6.00 0.17
CA LEU A 355 -14.85 6.17 -0.02
C LEU A 355 -14.20 6.36 1.37
N ALA A 356 -12.88 6.22 1.49
CA ALA A 356 -12.18 6.52 2.72
C ALA A 356 -10.79 7.07 2.41
N ASP A 357 -10.37 8.12 3.12
CA ASP A 357 -9.11 8.81 2.82
C ASP A 357 -7.91 7.88 3.09
N ARG A 358 -7.99 7.04 4.13
CA ARG A 358 -7.02 5.97 4.41
C ARG A 358 -6.81 4.97 3.27
N PHE A 359 -7.75 4.79 2.34
CA PHE A 359 -7.60 3.83 1.24
C PHE A 359 -6.57 4.27 0.20
N VAL A 360 -6.24 5.55 0.12
CA VAL A 360 -5.30 6.05 -0.90
C VAL A 360 -3.87 6.22 -0.41
N TYR A 361 -3.57 5.82 0.82
CA TYR A 361 -2.25 5.96 1.44
C TYR A 361 -1.11 5.40 0.55
N VAL A 362 -1.19 4.14 0.10
CA VAL A 362 -0.25 3.55 -0.89
C VAL A 362 -0.57 3.95 -2.33
N PRO A 363 -1.85 3.96 -2.78
CA PRO A 363 -2.17 4.29 -4.17
C PRO A 363 -1.72 5.66 -4.66
N LEU A 364 -1.75 6.71 -3.83
CA LEU A 364 -1.32 8.05 -4.27
C LEU A 364 0.15 8.12 -4.67
N VAL A 365 0.99 7.22 -4.16
CA VAL A 365 2.40 7.11 -4.61
C VAL A 365 2.46 6.98 -6.13
N GLY A 366 1.53 6.24 -6.73
CA GLY A 366 1.44 6.11 -8.19
C GLY A 366 1.14 7.43 -8.90
N LEU A 367 0.28 8.29 -8.35
CA LEU A 367 -0.03 9.59 -8.95
C LEU A 367 1.05 10.65 -8.69
N PHE A 368 1.85 10.49 -7.63
CA PHE A 368 2.97 11.37 -7.34
C PHE A 368 4.18 11.13 -8.27
N ILE A 369 4.34 9.89 -8.77
CA ILE A 369 5.35 9.48 -9.77
C ILE A 369 4.96 9.99 -11.16
#